data_AF-C1DKB1-F1
#
_entry.id   AF-C1DKB1-F1
#
_cell.length_a   1.000
_cell.length_b   1.000
_cell.length_c   1.000
_cell.angle_alpha   90.00
_cell.angle_beta   90.00
_cell.angle_gamma   90.00
#
_symmetry.space_group_name_H-M   'P 1'
#
loop_
_entity.id
_entity.type
_entity.pdbx_description
1 polymer ?
#
loop_
_entity_poly.entity_id
_entity_poly.type
_entity_poly.pdbx_seq_one_letter_code
_entity_poly.pdbx_strand_id
1 'polypeptide(L)'
;MFPWLWFWMPRIYFPLSGGVTQRIDPDINWFFDAIQPGAGIAQVEKEIFENYSYGRQLGIIIEALLYSLNRENPEFSNLREAVGKLEKLYSKTERIKQVNAENISENAIQLMKRLREMNPAEFDRAILEIGLISRVVPRKLGE
;
A
#
# COMPACT_ATOMS: atom_id res chain seq x y z
N MET A 1 -43.03 -10.60 -30.27
CA MET A 1 -41.67 -11.19 -30.15
C MET A 1 -41.41 -11.99 -31.40
N PHE A 2 -40.27 -11.75 -32.05
CA PHE A 2 -39.96 -12.28 -33.37
C PHE A 2 -39.32 -13.69 -33.27
N PRO A 3 -40.00 -14.77 -33.71
CA PRO A 3 -39.65 -16.18 -33.42
C PRO A 3 -38.42 -16.74 -34.17
N TRP A 4 -37.72 -15.95 -34.97
CA TRP A 4 -36.60 -16.40 -35.83
C TRP A 4 -35.20 -16.14 -35.26
N LEU A 5 -35.08 -15.50 -34.08
CA LEU A 5 -33.79 -15.24 -33.43
C LEU A 5 -33.16 -16.47 -32.75
N TRP A 6 -33.87 -17.61 -32.69
CA TRP A 6 -33.41 -18.83 -31.99
C TRP A 6 -32.28 -19.58 -32.73
N PHE A 7 -32.11 -19.35 -34.04
CA PHE A 7 -31.05 -19.99 -34.83
C PHE A 7 -29.65 -19.41 -34.59
N TRP A 8 -29.53 -18.23 -33.95
CA TRP A 8 -28.26 -17.51 -33.85
C TRP A 8 -27.45 -17.77 -32.57
N MET A 9 -27.95 -18.58 -31.63
CA MET A 9 -27.18 -19.05 -30.46
C MET A 9 -27.49 -20.52 -30.15
N PRO A 10 -26.90 -21.48 -30.89
CA PRO A 10 -26.85 -22.85 -30.41
C PRO A 10 -26.00 -22.88 -29.12
N ARG A 11 -26.59 -23.28 -28.00
CA ARG A 11 -25.84 -23.57 -26.77
C ARG A 11 -25.04 -24.86 -26.99
N ILE A 12 -23.85 -24.71 -27.58
CA ILE A 12 -22.90 -25.80 -27.79
C ILE A 12 -22.13 -26.01 -26.49
N TYR A 13 -22.36 -27.14 -25.82
CA TYR A 13 -21.56 -27.60 -24.69
C TYR A 13 -20.56 -28.64 -25.19
N PHE A 14 -19.27 -28.30 -25.22
CA PHE A 14 -18.22 -29.26 -25.59
C PHE A 14 -17.96 -30.21 -24.41
N PRO A 15 -17.77 -31.53 -24.62
CA PRO A 15 -17.65 -32.52 -23.54
C PRO A 15 -16.40 -32.33 -22.64
N LEU A 16 -15.50 -31.42 -23.00
CA LEU A 16 -14.33 -31.01 -22.22
C LEU A 16 -14.40 -29.55 -21.72
N SER A 17 -15.54 -28.86 -21.89
CA SER A 17 -15.74 -27.49 -21.38
C SER A 17 -16.15 -27.49 -19.90
N GLY A 18 -15.47 -28.32 -19.09
CA GLY A 18 -15.60 -28.27 -17.64
C GLY A 18 -15.39 -26.83 -17.17
N GLY A 19 -16.12 -26.41 -16.14
CA GLY A 19 -16.03 -25.07 -15.60
C GLY A 19 -14.58 -24.72 -15.32
N VAL A 20 -13.98 -23.89 -16.17
CA VAL A 20 -12.65 -23.37 -15.94
C VAL A 20 -12.80 -22.42 -14.76
N THR A 21 -12.56 -22.93 -13.55
CA THR A 21 -12.29 -22.10 -12.38
C THR A 21 -10.90 -21.52 -12.59
N GLN A 22 -10.84 -20.47 -13.41
CA GLN A 22 -9.62 -19.68 -13.52
C GLN A 22 -9.44 -18.96 -12.18
N ARG A 23 -8.46 -19.41 -11.42
CA ARG A 23 -7.94 -18.63 -10.29
C ARG A 23 -7.23 -17.44 -10.92
N ILE A 24 -7.96 -16.34 -11.06
CA ILE A 24 -7.37 -15.05 -11.43
C ILE A 24 -6.74 -14.56 -10.13
N ASP A 25 -5.47 -14.90 -9.91
CA ASP A 25 -4.61 -14.20 -8.96
C ASP A 25 -3.88 -13.14 -9.81
N PRO A 26 -4.49 -11.96 -10.06
CA PRO A 26 -3.89 -10.98 -10.95
C PRO A 26 -2.60 -10.48 -10.30
N ASP A 27 -1.50 -10.48 -11.06
CA ASP A 27 -0.33 -9.73 -10.64
C ASP A 27 -0.71 -8.25 -10.66
N ILE A 28 -0.85 -7.65 -9.48
CA ILE A 28 -1.19 -6.24 -9.27
C ILE A 28 0.03 -5.38 -8.95
N ASN A 29 1.25 -5.92 -9.06
CA ASN A 29 2.48 -5.15 -8.85
C ASN A 29 2.53 -3.94 -9.78
N TRP A 30 2.10 -4.09 -11.04
CA TRP A 30 2.03 -2.98 -12.01
C TRP A 30 1.24 -1.77 -11.53
N PHE A 31 0.22 -1.96 -10.67
CA PHE A 31 -0.59 -0.89 -10.14
C PHE A 31 0.17 -0.10 -9.06
N PHE A 32 0.92 -0.78 -8.20
CA PHE A 32 1.70 -0.14 -7.13
C PHE A 32 3.02 0.45 -7.65
N ASP A 33 3.65 -0.19 -8.63
CA ASP A 33 4.88 0.28 -9.26
C ASP A 33 4.65 1.57 -10.07
N ALA A 34 3.40 1.83 -10.49
CA ALA A 34 3.00 3.06 -11.17
C ALA A 34 2.82 4.27 -10.22
N ILE A 35 2.90 4.08 -8.90
CA ILE A 35 2.77 5.18 -7.93
C ILE A 35 4.01 6.07 -8.03
N GLN A 36 3.80 7.33 -8.43
CA GLN A 36 4.90 8.28 -8.61
C GLN A 36 5.64 8.56 -7.29
N PRO A 37 6.99 8.70 -7.31
CA PRO A 37 7.75 9.15 -6.15
C PRO A 37 7.21 10.52 -5.67
N GLY A 38 6.59 10.55 -4.49
CA GLY A 38 5.95 11.74 -3.91
C GLY A 38 4.42 11.65 -3.75
N ALA A 39 3.76 10.73 -4.48
CA ALA A 39 2.33 10.43 -4.26
C ALA A 39 2.12 9.40 -3.13
N GLY A 40 3.13 8.57 -2.85
CA GLY A 40 3.10 7.57 -1.79
C GLY A 40 4.34 6.67 -1.83
N ILE A 41 4.40 5.71 -0.91
CA ILE A 41 5.41 4.65 -0.90
C ILE A 41 4.73 3.37 -1.36
N ALA A 42 5.05 2.91 -2.58
CA ALA A 42 4.38 1.77 -3.22
C ALA A 42 4.32 0.51 -2.33
N GLN A 43 5.42 0.22 -1.63
CA GLN A 43 5.50 -0.93 -0.72
C GLN A 43 4.51 -0.81 0.46
N VAL A 44 4.37 0.39 1.03
CA VAL A 44 3.44 0.66 2.13
C VAL A 44 2.00 0.55 1.64
N GLU A 45 1.69 1.15 0.49
CA GLU A 45 0.36 1.10 -0.11
C GLU A 45 -0.08 -0.33 -0.43
N LYS A 46 0.83 -1.14 -0.97
CA LYS A 46 0.59 -2.55 -1.25
C LYS A 46 0.30 -3.33 0.03
N GLU A 47 1.11 -3.16 1.07
CA GLU A 47 0.93 -3.87 2.35
C GLU A 47 -0.41 -3.49 3.03
N ILE A 48 -0.80 -2.22 2.94
CA ILE A 48 -2.12 -1.78 3.43
C ILE A 48 -3.23 -2.41 2.59
N PHE A 49 -3.12 -2.38 1.25
CA PHE A 49 -4.12 -2.91 0.32
C PHE A 49 -4.38 -4.41 0.51
N GLU A 50 -3.34 -5.21 0.72
CA GLU A 50 -3.44 -6.65 0.98
C GLU A 50 -4.27 -6.97 2.24
N ASN A 51 -4.29 -6.06 3.21
CA ASN A 51 -5.11 -6.20 4.42
C ASN A 51 -6.49 -5.54 4.29
N TYR A 52 -6.56 -4.42 3.59
CA TYR A 52 -7.76 -3.61 3.38
C TYR A 52 -7.75 -3.01 1.97
N SER A 53 -8.54 -3.57 1.06
CA SER A 53 -8.73 -2.97 -0.27
C SER A 53 -9.29 -1.54 -0.15
N TYR A 54 -9.00 -0.67 -1.12
CA TYR A 54 -9.50 0.72 -1.09
C TYR A 54 -11.02 0.82 -0.95
N GLY A 55 -11.77 -0.07 -1.59
CA GLY A 55 -13.23 -0.12 -1.43
C GLY A 55 -13.65 -0.42 0.02
N ARG A 56 -12.93 -1.30 0.70
CA ARG A 56 -13.16 -1.60 2.13
C ARG A 56 -12.78 -0.42 3.02
N GLN A 57 -11.67 0.26 2.73
CA GLN A 57 -11.24 1.44 3.48
C GLN A 57 -12.29 2.56 3.38
N LEU A 58 -12.74 2.87 2.15
CA LEU A 58 -13.77 3.88 1.90
C LEU A 58 -15.10 3.49 2.57
N GLY A 59 -15.50 2.22 2.50
CA GLY A 59 -16.69 1.72 3.19
C GLY A 59 -16.65 1.97 4.69
N ILE A 60 -15.53 1.62 5.35
CA ILE A 60 -15.34 1.86 6.79
C ILE A 60 -15.42 3.37 7.11
N ILE A 61 -14.79 4.22 6.30
CA ILE A 61 -14.85 5.68 6.47
C ILE A 61 -16.29 6.19 6.36
N ILE A 62 -17.02 5.78 5.33
CA ILE A 62 -18.41 6.20 5.12
C ILE A 62 -19.30 5.74 6.28
N GLU A 63 -19.19 4.48 6.70
CA GLU A 63 -19.97 3.95 7.84
C GLU A 63 -19.67 4.72 9.14
N ALA A 64 -18.39 4.99 9.41
CA ALA A 64 -17.98 5.73 10.61
C ALA A 64 -18.45 7.19 10.58
N LEU A 65 -18.44 7.84 9.40
CA LEU A 65 -18.96 9.18 9.21
C LEU A 65 -20.48 9.23 9.39
N LEU A 66 -21.22 8.31 8.77
CA LEU A 66 -22.68 8.22 8.90
C LEU A 66 -23.09 8.00 10.36
N TYR A 67 -22.41 7.11 11.08
CA TYR A 67 -22.63 6.92 12.51
C TYR A 67 -22.34 8.20 13.30
N SER A 68 -21.23 8.88 13.02
CA SER A 68 -20.81 10.09 13.75
C SER A 68 -21.77 11.26 13.55
N LEU A 69 -22.33 11.42 12.35
CA LEU A 69 -23.31 12.46 12.03
C LEU A 69 -24.72 12.13 12.56
N ASN A 70 -25.06 10.86 12.76
CA ASN A 70 -26.40 10.41 13.12
C ASN A 70 -26.43 9.61 14.43
N ARG A 71 -25.59 9.95 15.42
CA ARG A 71 -25.41 9.18 16.67
C ARG A 71 -26.71 8.91 17.44
N GLU A 72 -27.67 9.83 17.36
CA GLU A 72 -28.95 9.74 18.07
C GLU A 72 -30.02 9.00 17.27
N ASN A 73 -29.80 8.76 15.98
CA ASN A 73 -30.75 8.06 15.13
C ASN A 73 -30.58 6.52 15.28
N PRO A 74 -31.60 5.79 15.76
CA PRO A 74 -31.53 4.34 15.94
C PRO A 74 -31.23 3.55 14.66
N GLU A 75 -31.58 4.09 13.49
CA GLU A 75 -31.33 3.48 12.18
C GLU A 75 -29.84 3.24 11.92
N PHE A 76 -28.96 4.10 12.44
CA PHE A 76 -27.51 4.03 12.24
C PHE A 76 -26.78 3.36 13.41
N SER A 77 -27.51 2.83 14.40
CA SER A 77 -26.93 2.22 15.60
C SER A 77 -26.07 0.99 15.28
N ASN A 78 -26.40 0.26 14.20
CA ASN A 78 -25.63 -0.87 13.67
C ASN A 78 -24.24 -0.47 13.12
N LEU A 79 -24.03 0.81 12.80
CA LEU A 79 -22.75 1.32 12.30
C LEU A 79 -21.78 1.73 13.42
N ARG A 80 -22.18 1.61 14.69
CA ARG A 80 -21.33 1.97 15.84
C ARG A 80 -19.94 1.31 15.79
N GLU A 81 -19.87 0.07 15.32
CA GLU A 81 -18.61 -0.67 15.21
C GLU A 81 -17.66 -0.11 14.14
N ALA A 82 -18.16 0.66 13.18
CA ALA A 82 -17.35 1.23 12.10
C ALA A 82 -16.28 2.19 12.65
N VAL A 83 -16.56 2.91 13.73
CA VAL A 83 -15.57 3.77 14.40
C VAL A 83 -14.39 2.93 14.91
N GLY A 84 -14.66 1.82 15.60
CA GLY A 84 -13.60 0.92 16.06
C GLY A 84 -12.85 0.23 14.92
N LYS A 85 -13.52 -0.06 13.80
CA LYS A 85 -12.85 -0.56 12.58
C LYS A 85 -11.92 0.50 11.97
N LEU A 86 -12.34 1.77 11.96
CA LEU A 86 -11.53 2.87 11.45
C LEU A 86 -10.30 3.13 12.32
N GLU A 87 -10.44 3.11 13.65
CA GLU A 87 -9.32 3.23 14.59
C GLU A 87 -8.28 2.12 14.41
N LYS A 88 -8.75 0.88 14.23
CA LYS A 88 -7.88 -0.28 13.94
C LYS A 88 -7.16 -0.14 12.61
N LEU A 89 -7.87 0.29 11.56
CA LEU A 89 -7.27 0.55 10.25
C LEU A 89 -6.18 1.61 10.38
N TYR A 90 -6.48 2.75 11.00
CA TYR A 90 -5.52 3.84 11.22
C TYR A 90 -4.27 3.37 11.97
N SER A 91 -4.46 2.70 13.12
CA SER A 91 -3.34 2.20 13.93
C SER A 91 -2.45 1.22 13.15
N LYS A 92 -3.06 0.37 12.32
CA LYS A 92 -2.31 -0.58 11.50
C LYS A 92 -1.55 0.11 10.37
N THR A 93 -2.16 1.08 9.69
CA THR A 93 -1.49 1.89 8.67
C THR A 93 -0.29 2.63 9.23
N GLU A 94 -0.40 3.26 10.39
CA GLU A 94 0.72 3.96 11.03
C GLU A 94 1.84 2.99 11.44
N ARG A 95 1.50 1.81 11.96
CA ARG A 95 2.48 0.77 12.26
C ARG A 95 3.25 0.32 11.01
N ILE A 96 2.56 0.10 9.89
CA ILE A 96 3.18 -0.29 8.62
C ILE A 96 4.16 0.78 8.16
N LYS A 97 3.76 2.06 8.20
CA LYS A 97 4.65 3.18 7.83
C LYS A 97 5.90 3.22 8.70
N GLN A 98 5.74 3.06 10.02
CA GLN A 98 6.86 3.09 10.95
C GLN A 98 7.84 1.94 10.68
N VAL A 99 7.34 0.71 10.58
CA VAL A 99 8.18 -0.47 10.31
C VAL A 99 8.87 -0.33 8.95
N ASN A 100 8.18 0.20 7.94
CA ASN A 100 8.78 0.43 6.63
C ASN A 100 9.92 1.47 6.70
N ALA A 101 9.74 2.56 7.44
CA ALA A 101 10.79 3.57 7.65
C ALA A 101 12.00 3.00 8.40
N GLU A 102 11.77 2.20 9.45
CA GLU A 102 12.83 1.49 10.19
C GLU A 102 13.61 0.55 9.26
N ASN A 103 12.91 -0.27 8.48
CA ASN A 103 13.52 -1.18 7.51
C ASN A 103 14.34 -0.45 6.43
N ILE A 104 13.84 0.67 5.89
CA ILE A 104 14.58 1.47 4.92
C ILE A 104 15.87 2.00 5.54
N SER A 105 15.81 2.51 6.77
CA SER A 105 16.97 3.02 7.50
C SER A 105 18.02 1.92 7.73
N GLU A 106 17.60 0.77 8.24
CA GLU A 106 18.50 -0.36 8.50
C GLU A 106 19.15 -0.88 7.21
N ASN A 107 18.37 -1.02 6.13
CA ASN A 107 18.87 -1.43 4.84
C ASN A 107 19.88 -0.41 4.27
N ALA A 108 19.58 0.89 4.37
CA ALA A 108 20.50 1.94 3.95
C ALA A 108 21.82 1.87 4.73
N ILE A 109 21.77 1.69 6.05
CA ILE A 109 22.97 1.54 6.90
C ILE A 109 23.79 0.33 6.46
N GLN A 110 23.16 -0.83 6.24
CA GLN A 110 23.86 -2.05 5.83
C GLN A 110 24.48 -1.91 4.44
N LEU A 111 23.77 -1.31 3.48
CA LEU A 111 24.29 -1.03 2.15
C LEU A 111 25.49 -0.07 2.20
N MET A 112 25.40 0.98 3.01
CA MET A 112 26.51 1.94 3.20
C MET A 112 27.73 1.28 3.86
N LYS A 113 27.54 0.39 4.84
CA LYS A 113 28.64 -0.40 5.43
C LYS A 113 29.33 -1.29 4.38
N ARG A 114 28.56 -2.02 3.58
CA ARG A 114 29.08 -2.87 2.50
C ARG A 114 29.79 -2.05 1.43
N LEU A 115 29.23 -0.89 1.05
CA LEU A 115 29.85 0.01 0.07
C LEU A 115 31.21 0.50 0.58
N ARG A 116 31.31 0.87 1.86
CA ARG A 116 32.58 1.26 2.49
C ARG A 116 33.64 0.15 2.43
N GLU A 117 33.24 -1.10 2.59
CA GLU A 117 34.16 -2.25 2.56
C GLU A 117 34.59 -2.61 1.13
N MET A 118 33.66 -2.56 0.17
CA MET A 118 33.91 -2.96 -1.22
C MET A 118 34.56 -1.87 -2.08
N ASN A 119 34.14 -0.61 -1.90
CA ASN A 119 34.61 0.52 -2.68
C ASN A 119 34.55 1.82 -1.85
N PRO A 120 35.61 2.09 -1.06
CA PRO A 120 35.69 3.29 -0.22
C PRO A 120 35.52 4.61 -0.98
N ALA A 121 36.01 4.69 -2.22
CA ALA A 121 35.92 5.91 -3.02
C ALA A 121 34.47 6.24 -3.42
N GLU A 122 33.68 5.23 -3.81
CA GLU A 122 32.25 5.44 -4.08
C GLU A 122 31.44 5.69 -2.81
N PHE A 123 31.85 5.13 -1.66
CA PHE A 123 31.27 5.48 -0.38
C PHE A 123 31.46 6.97 -0.06
N ASP A 124 32.68 7.50 -0.20
CA ASP A 124 32.97 8.92 0.05
C ASP A 124 32.17 9.83 -0.88
N ARG A 125 32.07 9.46 -2.16
CA ARG A 125 31.23 10.15 -3.15
C ARG A 125 29.74 10.15 -2.72
N ALA A 126 29.19 9.00 -2.33
CA ALA A 126 27.80 8.88 -1.91
C ALA A 126 27.49 9.72 -0.66
N ILE A 127 28.39 9.73 0.32
CA ILE A 127 28.25 10.54 1.54
C ILE A 127 28.32 12.05 1.22
N LEU A 128 29.17 12.46 0.27
CA LEU A 128 29.24 13.84 -0.21
C LEU A 128 27.94 14.26 -0.92
N GLU A 129 27.41 13.41 -1.79
CA GLU A 129 26.19 13.66 -2.55
C GLU A 129 24.94 13.79 -1.66
N ILE A 130 24.87 12.98 -0.59
CA ILE A 130 23.81 13.05 0.42
C ILE A 130 24.02 14.24 1.40
N GLY A 131 25.18 14.91 1.35
CA GLY A 131 25.48 16.09 2.18
C GLY A 131 25.80 15.78 3.64
N LEU A 132 26.13 14.54 3.98
CA LEU A 132 26.37 14.09 5.37
C LEU A 132 27.69 14.61 5.96
N ILE A 133 28.66 15.00 5.13
CA ILE A 133 29.97 15.53 5.59
C ILE A 133 29.89 16.95 6.17
N SER A 134 28.85 17.73 5.84
CA SER A 134 28.71 19.11 6.37
C SER A 134 28.30 19.17 7.84
N ARG A 135 27.82 18.09 8.47
CA ARG A 135 27.29 18.11 9.85
C ARG A 135 28.17 17.43 10.90
N VAL A 136 29.26 16.75 10.52
CA VAL A 136 30.08 15.94 11.44
C VAL A 136 31.40 16.63 11.85
N VAL A 137 31.75 17.77 11.25
CA VAL A 137 32.96 18.52 11.68
C VAL A 137 32.58 19.38 12.90
N PRO A 138 33.15 19.16 14.10
CA PRO A 138 32.96 20.08 15.21
C PRO A 138 33.52 21.44 14.79
N ARG A 139 32.71 22.50 14.87
CA ARG A 139 33.22 23.88 14.89
C ARG A 139 34.25 23.95 16.02
N LYS A 140 35.54 23.88 15.69
CA LYS A 140 36.57 24.50 16.52
C LYS A 140 36.31 25.99 16.43
N LEU A 141 35.55 26.51 17.38
CA LEU A 141 35.55 27.92 17.73
C LEU A 141 36.89 28.21 18.38
N GLY A 142 37.77 28.81 17.60
CA GLY A 142 38.98 29.47 18.05
C GLY A 142 39.28 30.55 17.05
N GLU A 143 38.82 31.77 17.33
CA GLU A 143 39.63 32.93 17.68
C GLU A 143 38.80 33.84 18.59
#